data_AF-A0A228QXH3-F1
#
_entry.id   AF-A0A228QXH3-F1
#
_cell.length_a   1.000
_cell.length_b   1.000
_cell.length_c   1.000
_cell.angle_alpha   90.00
_cell.angle_beta   90.00
_cell.angle_gamma   90.00
#
_symmetry.space_group_name_H-M   'P 1'
#
loop_
_entity.id
_entity.type
_entity.pdbx_description
1 polymer ?
#
loop_
_entity_poly.entity_id
_entity_poly.type
_entity_poly.pdbx_seq_one_letter_code
_entity_poly.pdbx_strand_id
1 'polypeptide(L)'
;MLASDSESNQVVTPGTFSYTEKPVPVGAHDVAAQRSWEHFQVQRGIERYRRTLIREKEDGTTTSRDLGEVQHGQRIASDIIRPMVEAVKKAQADYAAKLEDPNTRRIADAHAVFGALDAETIAACAVLTALANPVDAGWTSVRVTCAARLRHELEYQEWARAEREAEKHRKEHALDGVNMFKLMLRRNNGEVDKRVFDKWSKKTQTLVKLDWTHEQKVHIGDSVMALLVESNGWFEVKEQREKGSKWPKLVFGMTEAALAFTERLQTTCELQRPFLAPMICEPQDYCVQM
;
A
#
# COMPACT_ATOMS: atom_id res chain seq x y z
N MET A 1 -58.80 22.63 6.16
CA MET A 1 -58.91 21.17 5.98
C MET A 1 -57.55 20.57 6.29
N LEU A 2 -57.51 19.75 7.34
CA LEU A 2 -56.37 18.94 7.78
C LEU A 2 -56.33 17.63 6.99
N ALA A 3 -55.12 17.14 6.69
CA ALA A 3 -54.67 15.74 6.52
C ALA A 3 -53.44 15.74 5.58
N SER A 4 -52.35 15.01 5.79
CA SER A 4 -51.89 14.17 6.89
C SER A 4 -50.41 13.87 6.64
N ASP A 5 -49.57 14.07 7.66
CA ASP A 5 -48.28 13.38 7.79
C ASP A 5 -48.53 11.87 7.91
N SER A 6 -47.75 11.05 7.20
CA SER A 6 -47.11 9.82 7.72
C SER A 6 -46.63 8.87 6.60
N GLU A 7 -45.36 8.47 6.72
CA GLU A 7 -44.75 7.22 6.23
C GLU A 7 -44.43 7.13 4.73
N SER A 8 -43.16 7.02 4.34
CA SER A 8 -42.35 5.84 4.66
C SER A 8 -40.88 6.16 4.85
N ASN A 9 -40.40 5.86 6.06
CA ASN A 9 -39.03 5.49 6.34
C ASN A 9 -38.65 4.30 5.44
N GLN A 10 -37.98 4.54 4.32
CA GLN A 10 -37.14 3.50 3.75
C GLN A 10 -35.91 3.36 4.62
N VAL A 11 -35.97 2.39 5.52
CA VAL A 11 -34.80 1.79 6.16
C VAL A 11 -33.85 1.42 5.04
N VAL A 12 -32.74 2.14 4.92
CA VAL A 12 -31.60 1.73 4.11
C VAL A 12 -31.06 0.47 4.80
N THR A 13 -31.51 -0.69 4.35
CA THR A 13 -30.83 -1.93 4.66
C THR A 13 -29.41 -1.80 4.11
N PRO A 14 -28.36 -1.86 4.95
CA PRO A 14 -27.00 -1.96 4.45
C PRO A 14 -26.97 -3.21 3.57
N GLY A 15 -26.58 -3.02 2.31
CA GLY A 15 -26.49 -4.10 1.34
C GLY A 15 -25.76 -5.27 1.97
N THR A 16 -26.44 -6.40 2.06
CA THR A 16 -25.91 -7.65 2.58
C THR A 16 -24.65 -7.96 1.77
N PHE A 17 -23.49 -7.79 2.40
CA PHE A 17 -22.21 -8.14 1.80
C PHE A 17 -22.24 -9.62 1.46
N SER A 18 -22.17 -9.95 0.18
CA SER A 18 -21.99 -11.33 -0.28
C SER A 18 -20.60 -11.77 0.17
N TYR A 19 -20.56 -12.63 1.19
CA TYR A 19 -19.36 -13.32 1.62
C TYR A 19 -18.65 -13.94 0.40
N THR A 20 -17.36 -13.70 0.25
CA THR A 20 -16.49 -14.47 -0.64
C THR A 20 -16.59 -15.93 -0.25
N GLU A 21 -17.34 -16.71 -1.01
CA GLU A 21 -17.53 -18.14 -0.78
C GLU A 21 -16.19 -18.86 -0.82
N LYS A 22 -16.00 -19.80 0.11
CA LYS A 22 -14.85 -20.70 0.15
C LYS A 22 -14.79 -21.43 -1.20
N PRO A 23 -13.68 -21.36 -1.96
CA PRO A 23 -13.60 -22.06 -3.24
C PRO A 23 -13.78 -23.56 -3.00
N VAL A 24 -14.75 -24.15 -3.69
CA VAL A 24 -15.01 -25.59 -3.66
C VAL A 24 -14.24 -26.23 -4.83
N PRO A 25 -13.26 -27.10 -4.58
CA PRO A 25 -12.51 -27.73 -5.65
C PRO A 25 -13.39 -28.64 -6.51
N VAL A 26 -13.18 -28.59 -7.83
CA VAL A 26 -13.90 -29.45 -8.80
C VAL A 26 -13.09 -30.72 -9.12
N GLY A 27 -11.90 -30.90 -8.55
CA GLY A 27 -11.08 -32.12 -8.68
C GLY A 27 -9.66 -31.98 -8.10
N ALA A 28 -8.89 -33.07 -8.13
CA ALA A 28 -7.55 -33.17 -7.53
C ALA A 28 -6.46 -32.30 -8.19
N HIS A 29 -6.68 -31.86 -9.43
CA HIS A 29 -5.75 -31.03 -10.21
C HIS A 29 -6.33 -29.64 -10.54
N ASP A 30 -7.24 -29.15 -9.71
CA ASP A 30 -7.86 -27.84 -9.92
C ASP A 30 -6.91 -26.70 -9.53
N VAL A 31 -5.93 -26.44 -10.39
CA VAL A 31 -4.94 -25.36 -10.24
C VAL A 31 -5.62 -23.98 -10.20
N ALA A 32 -6.81 -23.85 -10.78
CA ALA A 32 -7.60 -22.61 -10.71
C ALA A 32 -8.20 -22.41 -9.32
N ALA A 33 -8.75 -23.46 -8.70
CA ALA A 33 -9.21 -23.45 -7.31
C ALA A 33 -8.05 -23.28 -6.32
N GLN A 34 -6.87 -23.86 -6.59
CA GLN A 34 -5.69 -23.66 -5.75
C GLN A 34 -5.21 -22.20 -5.79
N ARG A 35 -5.15 -21.57 -6.98
CA ARG A 35 -4.76 -20.15 -7.11
C ARG A 35 -5.76 -19.21 -6.45
N SER A 36 -7.06 -19.48 -6.57
CA SER A 36 -8.10 -18.69 -5.90
C SER A 36 -8.08 -18.91 -4.39
N TRP A 37 -7.73 -20.10 -3.92
CA TRP A 37 -7.52 -20.42 -2.51
C TRP A 37 -6.31 -19.69 -1.90
N GLU A 38 -5.17 -19.64 -2.61
CA GLU A 38 -3.99 -18.87 -2.21
C GLU A 38 -4.28 -17.37 -2.16
N HIS A 39 -5.02 -16.83 -3.13
CA HIS A 39 -5.46 -15.44 -3.12
C HIS A 39 -6.45 -15.16 -1.97
N PHE A 40 -7.42 -16.05 -1.74
CA PHE A 40 -8.35 -15.96 -0.62
C PHE A 40 -7.63 -15.91 0.74
N GLN A 41 -6.53 -16.64 0.90
CA GLN A 41 -5.71 -16.61 2.12
C GLN A 41 -5.01 -15.27 2.35
N VAL A 42 -4.43 -14.68 1.30
CA VAL A 42 -3.80 -13.35 1.36
C VAL A 42 -4.84 -12.29 1.75
N GLN A 43 -6.04 -12.37 1.17
CA GLN A 43 -7.11 -11.40 1.42
C GLN A 43 -7.73 -11.54 2.80
N ARG A 44 -7.91 -12.77 3.29
CA ARG A 44 -8.28 -12.99 4.69
C ARG A 44 -7.23 -12.43 5.65
N GLY A 45 -5.94 -12.50 5.30
CA GLY A 45 -4.86 -11.87 6.07
C GLY A 45 -5.01 -10.35 6.13
N ILE A 46 -5.26 -9.72 4.99
CA ILE A 46 -5.47 -8.26 4.85
C ILE A 46 -6.76 -7.81 5.56
N GLU A 47 -7.85 -8.57 5.43
CA GLU A 47 -9.14 -8.25 6.05
C GLU A 47 -9.10 -8.43 7.58
N ARG A 48 -8.40 -9.48 8.06
CA ARG A 48 -8.14 -9.68 9.49
C ARG A 48 -7.32 -8.51 10.06
N TYR A 49 -6.36 -8.00 9.30
CA TYR A 49 -5.57 -6.81 9.63
C TYR A 49 -6.42 -5.52 9.66
N ARG A 50 -7.27 -5.29 8.66
CA ARG A 50 -8.18 -4.12 8.60
C ARG A 50 -9.19 -4.12 9.74
N ARG A 51 -9.78 -5.27 10.07
CA ARG A 51 -10.74 -5.42 11.19
C ARG A 51 -10.09 -5.24 12.57
N THR A 52 -8.77 -5.38 12.70
CA THR A 52 -8.09 -5.19 14.00
C THR A 52 -7.74 -3.74 14.31
N LEU A 53 -7.69 -2.86 13.30
CA LEU A 53 -7.40 -1.43 13.43
C LEU A 53 -8.63 -0.59 13.82
N ILE A 54 -9.83 -1.17 13.68
CA ILE A 54 -11.10 -0.48 13.82
C ILE A 54 -11.88 -1.14 14.97
N ARG A 55 -12.33 -0.34 15.93
CA ARG A 55 -13.34 -0.75 16.91
C ARG A 55 -14.70 -0.27 16.41
N GLU A 56 -15.58 -1.20 16.05
CA GLU A 56 -17.00 -0.91 15.92
C GLU A 56 -17.59 -0.85 17.34
N LYS A 57 -18.15 0.29 17.71
CA LYS A 57 -19.00 0.39 18.91
C LYS A 57 -20.39 -0.18 18.59
N GLU A 58 -21.14 -0.55 19.62
CA GLU A 58 -22.53 -1.02 19.48
C GLU A 58 -23.42 0.00 18.74
N ASP A 59 -23.05 1.29 18.77
CA ASP A 59 -23.71 2.39 18.06
C ASP A 59 -23.34 2.53 16.57
N GLY A 60 -22.54 1.62 16.00
CA GLY A 60 -22.15 1.63 14.57
C GLY A 60 -21.07 2.66 14.19
N THR A 61 -20.59 3.46 15.12
CA THR A 61 -19.44 4.37 14.91
C THR A 61 -18.11 3.65 15.04
N THR A 62 -17.19 3.93 14.12
CA THR A 62 -15.83 3.36 14.09
C THR A 62 -14.82 4.27 14.78
N THR A 63 -14.11 3.74 15.78
CA THR A 63 -13.02 4.44 16.48
C THR A 63 -11.70 3.69 16.31
N SER A 64 -10.60 4.42 16.14
CA SER A 64 -9.24 3.86 16.12
C SER A 64 -8.89 3.27 17.49
N ARG A 65 -8.30 2.06 17.53
CA ARG A 65 -7.86 1.41 18.78
C ARG A 65 -6.58 2.06 19.32
N ASP A 66 -6.48 2.12 20.65
CA ASP A 66 -5.30 2.65 21.34
C ASP A 66 -4.12 1.67 21.26
N LEU A 67 -2.90 2.21 21.19
CA LEU A 67 -1.62 1.50 20.97
C LEU A 67 -1.36 0.35 21.96
N GLY A 68 -1.94 0.45 23.15
CA GLY A 68 -1.88 -0.56 24.20
C GLY A 68 -2.63 -1.85 23.87
N GLU A 69 -3.65 -1.81 23.02
CA GLU A 69 -4.63 -2.89 22.81
C GLU A 69 -4.41 -3.69 21.51
N VAL A 70 -3.37 -3.33 20.74
CA VAL A 70 -3.15 -3.84 19.39
C VAL A 70 -2.07 -4.93 19.36
N GLN A 71 -2.26 -5.97 18.54
CA GLN A 71 -1.28 -7.06 18.37
C GLN A 71 0.11 -6.51 18.02
N HIS A 72 1.15 -7.17 18.53
CA HIS A 72 2.55 -6.73 18.52
C HIS A 72 3.06 -6.13 17.20
N GLY A 73 2.73 -6.69 16.02
CA GLY A 73 3.19 -6.12 14.75
C GLY A 73 2.47 -4.84 14.31
N GLN A 74 1.30 -4.53 14.88
CA GLN A 74 0.62 -3.24 14.67
C GLN A 74 1.21 -2.14 15.55
N ARG A 75 1.75 -2.46 16.73
CA ARG A 75 2.57 -1.53 17.52
C ARG A 75 3.83 -1.12 16.75
N ILE A 76 4.49 -2.07 16.10
CA ILE A 76 5.64 -1.78 15.23
C ILE A 76 5.24 -0.83 14.10
N ALA A 77 4.11 -1.10 13.43
CA ALA A 77 3.64 -0.26 12.34
C ALA A 77 3.30 1.16 12.83
N SER A 78 2.62 1.31 13.97
CA SER A 78 2.26 2.62 14.50
C SER A 78 3.46 3.41 15.04
N ASP A 79 4.45 2.73 15.64
CA ASP A 79 5.67 3.34 16.16
C ASP A 79 6.58 3.86 15.02
N ILE A 80 6.50 3.24 13.84
CA ILE A 80 7.30 3.62 12.66
C ILE A 80 6.53 4.59 11.75
N ILE A 81 5.22 4.39 11.55
CA ILE A 81 4.42 5.22 10.64
C ILE A 81 4.20 6.61 11.21
N ARG A 82 3.89 6.75 12.51
CA ARG A 82 3.55 8.07 13.08
C ARG A 82 4.72 9.08 12.99
N PRO A 83 5.96 8.75 13.41
CA PRO A 83 7.06 9.69 13.28
C PRO A 83 7.42 9.96 11.81
N MET A 84 7.29 8.96 10.93
CA MET A 84 7.48 9.13 9.49
C MET A 84 6.45 10.10 8.89
N VAL A 85 5.17 10.00 9.27
CA VAL A 85 4.13 10.93 8.81
C VAL A 85 4.47 12.37 9.20
N GLU A 86 4.90 12.61 10.44
CA GLU A 86 5.28 13.95 10.89
C GLU A 86 6.53 14.47 10.16
N ALA A 87 7.51 13.60 9.89
CA ALA A 87 8.69 13.95 9.09
C ALA A 87 8.31 14.32 7.65
N VAL A 88 7.40 13.57 7.03
CA VAL A 88 6.90 13.87 5.67
C VAL A 88 6.09 15.17 5.66
N LYS A 89 5.22 15.42 6.65
CA LYS A 89 4.50 16.70 6.75
C LYS A 89 5.44 17.89 6.85
N LYS A 90 6.51 17.76 7.65
CA LYS A 90 7.54 18.79 7.73
C LYS A 90 8.23 19.01 6.38
N ALA A 91 8.62 17.92 5.70
CA ALA A 91 9.21 18.00 4.37
C ALA A 91 8.26 18.62 3.32
N GLN A 92 6.95 18.36 3.42
CA GLN A 92 5.92 18.98 2.59
C GLN A 92 5.78 20.48 2.87
N ALA A 93 5.82 20.89 4.13
CA ALA A 93 5.80 22.31 4.50
C ALA A 93 7.06 23.04 4.00
N ASP A 94 8.24 22.43 4.17
CA ASP A 94 9.50 22.96 3.66
C ASP A 94 9.49 23.06 2.13
N TYR A 95 8.83 22.11 1.46
CA TYR A 95 8.63 22.17 0.01
C TYR A 95 7.68 23.30 -0.41
N ALA A 96 6.53 23.44 0.26
CA ALA A 96 5.58 24.52 -0.02
C ALA A 96 6.24 25.90 0.14
N ALA A 97 7.03 26.09 1.20
CA ALA A 97 7.79 27.33 1.40
C ALA A 97 8.81 27.60 0.27
N LYS A 98 9.47 26.55 -0.24
CA LYS A 98 10.41 26.68 -1.37
C LYS A 98 9.71 27.01 -2.70
N LEU A 99 8.47 26.56 -2.89
CA LEU A 99 7.67 26.90 -4.07
C LEU A 99 7.24 28.37 -4.08
N GLU A 100 7.01 28.93 -2.90
CA GLU A 100 6.63 30.33 -2.73
C GLU A 100 7.82 31.28 -2.89
N ASP A 101 9.05 30.83 -2.66
CA ASP A 101 10.27 31.63 -2.83
C ASP A 101 10.54 31.94 -4.32
N PRO A 102 10.48 33.22 -4.75
CA PRO A 102 10.75 33.62 -6.14
C PRO A 102 12.18 33.33 -6.60
N ASN A 103 13.12 33.08 -5.68
CA ASN A 103 14.52 32.79 -5.99
C ASN A 103 14.80 31.32 -6.29
N THR A 104 13.83 30.42 -6.04
CA THR A 104 13.99 28.99 -6.31
C THR A 104 13.97 28.72 -7.81
N ARG A 105 15.16 28.61 -8.41
CA ARG A 105 15.31 28.38 -9.87
C ARG A 105 15.00 26.95 -10.33
N ARG A 106 15.16 25.96 -9.45
CA ARG A 106 14.94 24.54 -9.78
C ARG A 106 14.37 23.81 -8.58
N ILE A 107 13.26 23.12 -8.82
CA ILE A 107 12.64 22.19 -7.87
C ILE A 107 13.20 20.80 -8.16
N ALA A 108 13.63 20.08 -7.12
CA ALA A 108 14.08 18.70 -7.27
C ALA A 108 12.90 17.77 -7.61
N ASP A 109 13.11 16.78 -8.47
CA ASP A 109 12.07 15.84 -8.91
C ASP A 109 11.41 15.10 -7.73
N ALA A 110 12.17 14.84 -6.67
CA ALA A 110 11.66 14.26 -5.42
C ALA A 110 10.57 15.12 -4.75
N HIS A 111 10.62 16.43 -4.92
CA HIS A 111 9.64 17.32 -4.34
C HIS A 111 8.28 17.30 -5.05
N ALA A 112 8.22 16.90 -6.32
CA ALA A 112 6.95 16.72 -7.03
C ALA A 112 6.07 15.64 -6.37
N VAL A 113 6.70 14.57 -5.84
CA VAL A 113 5.98 13.50 -5.14
C VAL A 113 5.41 13.96 -3.81
N PHE A 114 6.16 14.78 -3.06
CA PHE A 114 5.69 15.37 -1.80
C PHE A 114 4.47 16.29 -1.99
N GLY A 115 4.35 16.97 -3.13
CA GLY A 115 3.17 17.78 -3.44
C GLY A 115 1.96 17.00 -3.96
N ALA A 116 2.17 15.81 -4.53
CA ALA A 116 1.13 15.06 -5.22
C ALA A 116 0.43 14.00 -4.35
N LEU A 117 1.14 13.42 -3.38
CA LEU A 117 0.60 12.44 -2.44
C LEU A 117 0.44 13.03 -1.03
N ASP A 118 -0.51 12.50 -0.27
CA ASP A 118 -0.66 12.78 1.14
C ASP A 118 0.46 12.13 1.98
N ALA A 119 0.76 12.75 3.13
CA ALA A 119 1.86 12.30 3.99
C ALA A 119 1.69 10.86 4.50
N GLU A 120 0.45 10.44 4.76
CA GLU A 120 0.13 9.10 5.26
C GLU A 120 0.43 8.03 4.20
N THR A 121 0.03 8.28 2.96
CA THR A 121 0.34 7.40 1.83
C THR A 121 1.85 7.29 1.58
N ILE A 122 2.59 8.40 1.62
CA ILE A 122 4.06 8.38 1.45
C ILE A 122 4.71 7.57 2.56
N ALA A 123 4.33 7.82 3.82
CA ALA A 123 4.84 7.11 4.98
C ALA A 123 4.52 5.61 4.90
N ALA A 124 3.29 5.23 4.56
CA ALA A 124 2.90 3.84 4.40
C ALA A 124 3.71 3.14 3.30
N CYS A 125 3.93 3.79 2.15
CA CYS A 125 4.76 3.25 1.07
C CYS A 125 6.22 3.02 1.53
N ALA A 126 6.79 3.97 2.26
CA ALA A 126 8.15 3.87 2.78
C ALA A 126 8.28 2.73 3.80
N VAL A 127 7.39 2.69 4.79
CA VAL A 127 7.40 1.68 5.86
C VAL A 127 7.17 0.28 5.30
N LEU A 128 6.21 0.10 4.40
CA LEU A 128 5.97 -1.20 3.76
C LEU A 128 7.15 -1.64 2.88
N THR A 129 7.89 -0.69 2.30
CA THR A 129 9.11 -1.01 1.55
C THR A 129 10.22 -1.46 2.49
N ALA A 130 10.38 -0.77 3.62
CA ALA A 130 11.38 -1.10 4.63
C ALA A 130 11.11 -2.45 5.29
N LEU A 131 9.86 -2.71 5.71
CA LEU A 131 9.46 -3.96 6.35
C LEU A 131 9.52 -5.18 5.40
N ALA A 132 9.41 -4.95 4.08
CA ALA A 132 9.61 -6.01 3.08
C ALA A 132 11.09 -6.40 2.91
N ASN A 133 12.02 -5.59 3.44
CA ASN A 133 13.46 -5.85 3.40
C ASN A 133 14.03 -5.86 4.84
N PRO A 134 13.65 -6.84 5.67
CA PRO A 134 14.10 -6.90 7.07
C PRO A 134 15.58 -7.29 7.20
N VAL A 135 16.13 -7.95 6.18
CA VAL A 135 17.56 -8.30 6.07
C VAL A 135 18.25 -7.26 5.20
N ASP A 136 19.54 -7.05 5.49
CA ASP A 136 20.50 -6.29 4.70
C ASP A 136 20.26 -6.40 3.18
N ALA A 137 19.72 -5.33 2.61
CA ALA A 137 19.41 -5.19 1.20
C ALA A 137 20.19 -4.02 0.59
N GLY A 138 20.58 -4.12 -0.69
CA GLY A 138 21.31 -3.04 -1.36
C GLY A 138 20.50 -1.73 -1.38
N TRP A 139 21.09 -0.63 -0.89
CA TRP A 139 20.38 0.63 -0.69
C TRP A 139 19.71 1.17 -1.97
N THR A 140 20.41 1.07 -3.10
CA THR A 140 19.85 1.47 -4.41
C THR A 140 18.60 0.67 -4.77
N SER A 141 18.56 -0.63 -4.48
CA SER A 141 17.39 -1.48 -4.76
C SER A 141 16.18 -1.05 -3.93
N VAL A 142 16.40 -0.77 -2.64
CA VAL A 142 15.35 -0.33 -1.72
C VAL A 142 14.76 1.01 -2.17
N ARG A 143 15.61 1.97 -2.54
CA ARG A 143 15.17 3.28 -3.08
C ARG A 143 14.33 3.15 -4.33
N VAL A 144 14.80 2.36 -5.31
CA VAL A 144 14.08 2.13 -6.56
C VAL A 144 12.74 1.43 -6.30
N THR A 145 12.69 0.49 -5.36
CA THR A 145 11.46 -0.21 -4.97
C THR A 145 10.47 0.75 -4.30
N CYS A 146 10.93 1.62 -3.40
CA CYS A 146 10.11 2.64 -2.76
C CYS A 146 9.50 3.59 -3.80
N ALA A 147 10.33 4.13 -4.70
CA ALA A 147 9.86 5.00 -5.78
C ALA A 147 8.88 4.29 -6.72
N ALA A 148 9.10 3.01 -7.04
CA ALA A 148 8.16 2.25 -7.86
C ALA A 148 6.78 2.11 -7.21
N ARG A 149 6.71 1.96 -5.88
CA ARG A 149 5.45 1.94 -5.12
C ARG A 149 4.77 3.32 -5.11
N LEU A 150 5.51 4.38 -4.84
CA LEU A 150 4.99 5.76 -4.88
C LEU A 150 4.42 6.11 -6.26
N ARG A 151 5.12 5.73 -7.33
CA ARG A 151 4.66 5.91 -8.71
C ARG A 151 3.36 5.18 -8.99
N HIS A 152 3.24 3.93 -8.54
CA HIS A 152 2.03 3.13 -8.73
C HIS A 152 0.84 3.74 -7.99
N GLU A 153 1.06 4.26 -6.79
CA GLU A 153 0.01 4.93 -6.02
C GLU A 153 -0.43 6.25 -6.68
N LEU A 154 0.51 7.04 -7.21
CA LEU A 154 0.20 8.21 -8.02
C LEU A 154 -0.66 7.85 -9.25
N GLU A 155 -0.24 6.87 -10.04
CA GLU A 155 -0.99 6.40 -11.21
C GLU A 155 -2.41 5.94 -10.82
N TYR A 156 -2.55 5.30 -9.66
CA TYR A 156 -3.83 4.86 -9.12
C TYR A 156 -4.74 6.03 -8.76
N GLN A 157 -4.23 7.01 -8.02
CA GLN A 157 -5.00 8.19 -7.60
C GLN A 157 -5.38 9.10 -8.78
N GLU A 158 -4.46 9.28 -9.73
CA GLU A 158 -4.70 10.05 -10.95
C GLU A 158 -5.78 9.41 -11.82
N TRP A 159 -5.73 8.09 -12.02
CA TRP A 159 -6.79 7.40 -12.76
C TRP A 159 -8.15 7.53 -12.08
N ALA A 160 -8.19 7.35 -10.75
CA ALA A 160 -9.39 7.52 -9.96
C ALA A 160 -9.95 8.95 -10.08
N ARG A 161 -9.09 9.96 -10.20
CA ARG A 161 -9.48 11.37 -10.41
C ARG A 161 -10.01 11.60 -11.83
N ALA A 162 -9.26 11.18 -12.84
CA ALA A 162 -9.62 11.33 -14.25
C ALA A 162 -10.96 10.65 -14.58
N GLU A 163 -11.22 9.44 -14.06
CA GLU A 163 -12.51 8.77 -14.27
C GLU A 163 -13.67 9.44 -13.53
N ARG A 164 -13.42 10.07 -12.37
CA ARG A 164 -14.43 10.87 -11.67
C ARG A 164 -14.79 12.14 -12.46
N GLU A 165 -13.79 12.81 -13.03
CA GLU A 165 -13.99 13.99 -13.88
C GLU A 165 -14.71 13.62 -15.18
N ALA A 166 -14.29 12.54 -15.84
CA ALA A 166 -14.97 12.01 -17.02
C ALA A 166 -16.41 11.57 -16.71
N GLU A 167 -16.69 11.00 -15.54
CA GLU A 167 -18.05 10.69 -15.10
C GLU A 167 -18.90 11.94 -14.88
N LYS A 168 -18.36 13.01 -14.29
CA LYS A 168 -19.06 14.30 -14.16
C LYS A 168 -19.41 14.89 -15.52
N HIS A 169 -18.42 14.98 -16.41
CA HIS A 169 -18.62 15.48 -17.78
C HIS A 169 -19.67 14.65 -18.54
N ARG A 170 -19.65 13.31 -18.41
CA ARG A 170 -20.67 12.44 -19.01
C ARG A 170 -22.08 12.74 -18.48
N LYS A 171 -22.23 12.95 -17.17
CA LYS A 171 -23.53 13.30 -16.57
C LYS A 171 -24.03 14.67 -17.01
N GLU A 172 -23.15 15.66 -17.09
CA GLU A 172 -23.47 17.03 -17.51
C GLU A 172 -23.88 17.11 -18.98
N HIS A 173 -23.24 16.31 -19.84
CA HIS A 173 -23.51 16.27 -21.28
C HIS A 173 -24.46 15.15 -21.72
N ALA A 174 -25.08 14.42 -20.77
CA ALA A 174 -25.93 13.25 -21.03
C ALA A 174 -25.30 12.22 -21.99
N LEU A 175 -23.99 12.02 -21.87
CA LEU A 175 -23.23 11.06 -22.67
C LEU A 175 -23.20 9.70 -21.98
N ASP A 176 -23.48 8.64 -22.73
CA ASP A 176 -23.32 7.28 -22.25
C ASP A 176 -21.83 6.93 -22.09
N GLY A 177 -21.50 6.30 -20.95
CA GLY A 177 -20.17 5.77 -20.73
C GLY A 177 -20.01 5.14 -19.36
N VAL A 178 -19.18 4.10 -19.30
CA VAL A 178 -18.91 3.34 -18.07
C VAL A 178 -17.67 3.91 -17.39
N ASN A 179 -17.74 4.11 -16.08
CA ASN A 179 -16.56 4.40 -15.26
C ASN A 179 -15.74 3.10 -15.12
N MET A 180 -14.64 3.01 -15.86
CA MET A 180 -13.82 1.80 -15.94
C MET A 180 -13.11 1.48 -14.62
N PHE A 181 -12.78 2.51 -13.84
CA PHE A 181 -12.17 2.36 -12.53
C PHE A 181 -13.16 1.74 -11.52
N LYS A 182 -14.41 2.23 -11.48
CA LYS A 182 -15.47 1.62 -10.66
C LYS A 182 -15.78 0.19 -11.11
N LEU A 183 -15.76 -0.07 -12.41
CA LEU A 183 -15.98 -1.41 -12.95
C LEU A 183 -14.85 -2.37 -12.55
N MET A 184 -13.59 -1.92 -12.59
CA MET A 184 -12.45 -2.67 -12.07
C MET A 184 -12.66 -3.03 -10.60
N LEU A 185 -12.96 -2.04 -9.75
CA LEU A 185 -13.19 -2.28 -8.32
C LEU A 185 -14.33 -3.28 -8.08
N ARG A 186 -15.47 -3.12 -8.78
CA ARG A 186 -16.62 -4.02 -8.64
C ARG A 186 -16.29 -5.45 -9.08
N ARG A 187 -15.55 -5.62 -10.18
CA ARG A 187 -15.23 -6.94 -10.75
C ARG A 187 -14.16 -7.69 -9.96
N ASN A 188 -13.40 -6.96 -9.17
CA ASN A 188 -12.31 -7.48 -8.37
C ASN A 188 -12.58 -7.38 -6.86
N ASN A 189 -13.84 -7.17 -6.44
CA ASN A 189 -14.24 -7.06 -5.03
C ASN A 189 -13.43 -6.02 -4.22
N GLY A 190 -12.97 -4.95 -4.87
CA GLY A 190 -12.14 -3.90 -4.26
C GLY A 190 -10.66 -4.25 -4.12
N GLU A 191 -10.24 -5.43 -4.56
CA GLU A 191 -8.87 -5.92 -4.45
C GLU A 191 -8.11 -5.73 -5.76
N VAL A 192 -7.22 -4.75 -5.77
CA VAL A 192 -6.47 -4.38 -6.97
C VAL A 192 -4.98 -4.59 -6.70
N ASP A 193 -4.41 -5.61 -7.33
CA ASP A 193 -2.96 -5.77 -7.41
C ASP A 193 -2.41 -5.02 -8.62
N LYS A 194 -1.08 -4.88 -8.69
CA LYS A 194 -0.42 -4.20 -9.80
C LYS A 194 -0.75 -4.83 -11.16
N ARG A 195 -0.93 -6.15 -11.23
CA ARG A 195 -1.19 -6.85 -12.48
C ARG A 195 -2.59 -6.59 -13.01
N VAL A 196 -3.59 -6.60 -12.13
CA VAL A 196 -4.96 -6.20 -12.40
C VAL A 196 -4.97 -4.74 -12.83
N PHE A 197 -4.33 -3.86 -12.06
CA PHE A 197 -4.22 -2.45 -12.38
C PHE A 197 -3.67 -2.25 -13.80
N ASP A 198 -2.52 -2.85 -14.11
CA ASP A 198 -1.87 -2.79 -15.43
C ASP A 198 -2.76 -3.36 -16.56
N LYS A 199 -3.57 -4.39 -16.26
CA LYS A 199 -4.50 -4.99 -17.23
C LYS A 199 -5.68 -4.06 -17.53
N TRP A 200 -6.22 -3.40 -16.52
CA TRP A 200 -7.37 -2.52 -16.67
C TRP A 200 -6.97 -1.14 -17.20
N SER A 201 -5.85 -0.59 -16.74
CA SER A 201 -5.32 0.69 -17.21
C SER A 201 -4.97 0.68 -18.70
N LYS A 202 -4.50 -0.47 -19.23
CA LYS A 202 -4.30 -0.66 -20.69
C LYS A 202 -5.59 -0.55 -21.50
N LYS A 203 -6.76 -0.76 -20.90
CA LYS A 203 -8.06 -0.68 -21.59
C LYS A 203 -8.62 0.74 -21.61
N THR A 204 -8.06 1.65 -20.83
CA THR A 204 -8.47 3.05 -20.75
C THR A 204 -7.50 3.92 -21.54
N GLN A 205 -7.99 4.67 -22.52
CA GLN A 205 -7.18 5.62 -23.29
C GLN A 205 -6.78 6.85 -22.46
N THR A 206 -7.37 7.03 -21.29
CA THR A 206 -7.23 8.18 -20.39
C THR A 206 -6.01 8.13 -19.49
N LEU A 207 -5.29 7.01 -19.40
CA LEU A 207 -4.17 6.90 -18.46
C LEU A 207 -2.88 7.45 -19.06
N VAL A 208 -2.42 8.58 -18.55
CA VAL A 208 -1.03 9.03 -18.75
C VAL A 208 -0.16 8.20 -17.83
N LYS A 209 0.69 7.33 -18.38
CA LYS A 209 1.69 6.61 -17.59
C LYS A 209 2.79 7.59 -17.17
N LEU A 210 3.11 7.62 -15.88
CA LEU A 210 4.30 8.31 -15.41
C LEU A 210 5.52 7.42 -15.64
N ASP A 211 6.29 7.69 -16.68
CA ASP A 211 7.56 7.01 -16.93
C ASP A 211 8.71 7.75 -16.25
N TRP A 212 8.98 7.40 -14.98
CA TRP A 212 10.18 7.87 -14.28
C TRP A 212 11.43 7.17 -14.78
N THR A 213 12.47 7.96 -15.06
CA THR A 213 13.81 7.42 -15.36
C THR A 213 14.37 6.70 -14.14
N HIS A 214 15.38 5.84 -14.34
CA HIS A 214 16.01 5.14 -13.23
C HIS A 214 16.64 6.11 -12.22
N GLU A 215 17.28 7.16 -12.71
CA GLU A 215 17.89 8.21 -11.88
C GLU A 215 16.84 8.94 -11.03
N GLN A 216 15.69 9.28 -11.61
CA GLN A 216 14.56 9.85 -10.86
C GLN A 216 14.06 8.93 -9.76
N LYS A 217 13.90 7.63 -10.05
CA LYS A 217 13.49 6.64 -9.04
C LYS A 217 14.49 6.57 -7.90
N VAL A 218 15.79 6.65 -8.19
CA VAL A 218 16.82 6.67 -7.15
C VAL A 218 16.69 7.93 -6.30
N HIS A 219 16.59 9.12 -6.89
CA HIS A 219 16.49 10.37 -6.13
C HIS A 219 15.21 10.52 -5.31
N ILE A 220 14.06 10.13 -5.88
CA ILE A 220 12.76 10.12 -5.18
C ILE A 220 12.82 9.14 -4.01
N GLY A 221 13.29 7.91 -4.27
CA GLY A 221 13.42 6.88 -3.25
C GLY A 221 14.41 7.27 -2.15
N ASP A 222 15.53 7.91 -2.51
CA ASP A 222 16.52 8.42 -1.55
C ASP A 222 15.89 9.45 -0.61
N SER A 223 15.17 10.43 -1.15
CA SER A 223 14.55 11.49 -0.35
C SER A 223 13.52 10.95 0.65
N VAL A 224 12.70 9.99 0.24
CA VAL A 224 11.66 9.40 1.11
C VAL A 224 12.25 8.42 2.12
N MET A 225 13.19 7.57 1.69
CA MET A 225 13.78 6.57 2.58
C MET A 225 14.82 7.19 3.54
N ALA A 226 15.47 8.29 3.18
CA ALA A 226 16.31 9.07 4.10
C ALA A 226 15.46 9.65 5.23
N LEU A 227 14.29 10.23 4.93
CA LEU A 227 13.34 10.67 5.95
C LEU A 227 12.93 9.54 6.89
N LEU A 228 12.74 8.31 6.37
CA LEU A 228 12.42 7.15 7.20
C LEU A 228 13.54 6.80 8.18
N VAL A 229 14.79 6.82 7.71
CA VAL A 229 15.97 6.51 8.54
C VAL A 229 16.22 7.62 9.58
N GLU A 230 16.00 8.88 9.21
CA GLU A 230 16.17 10.02 10.11
C GLU A 230 15.06 10.14 11.15
N SER A 231 13.82 9.82 10.76
CA SER A 231 12.66 9.90 11.67
C SER A 231 12.60 8.73 12.64
N ASN A 232 13.17 7.58 12.27
CA ASN A 232 12.96 6.33 12.97
C ASN A 232 14.29 5.63 13.27
N GLY A 233 14.58 5.34 14.55
CA GLY A 233 15.75 4.53 14.96
C GLY A 233 15.65 3.02 14.64
N TRP A 234 14.70 2.63 13.79
CA TRP A 234 14.42 1.24 13.44
C TRP A 234 15.25 0.72 12.27
N PHE A 235 15.66 1.62 11.38
CA PHE A 235 16.37 1.27 10.16
C PHE A 235 17.65 2.08 10.07
N GLU A 236 18.66 1.50 9.43
CA GLU A 236 19.94 2.15 9.22
C GLU A 236 20.52 1.80 7.85
N VAL A 237 21.41 2.68 7.38
CA VAL A 237 22.19 2.46 6.16
C VAL A 237 23.65 2.28 6.57
N LYS A 238 24.22 1.11 6.29
CA LYS A 238 25.61 0.74 6.59
C LYS A 238 26.44 0.59 5.34
N GLU A 239 27.73 0.89 5.47
CA GLU A 239 28.73 0.50 4.47
C GLU A 239 29.16 -0.95 4.71
N GLN A 240 28.89 -1.82 3.75
CA GLN A 240 29.36 -3.19 3.74
C GLN A 240 30.49 -3.35 2.72
N ARG A 241 31.66 -3.78 3.20
CA ARG A 241 32.81 -4.07 2.33
C ARG A 241 32.89 -5.57 2.09
N GLU A 242 32.44 -6.01 0.93
CA GLU A 242 32.63 -7.39 0.48
C GLU A 242 34.12 -7.68 0.22
N LYS A 243 34.58 -8.88 0.59
CA LYS A 243 35.94 -9.35 0.27
C LYS A 243 36.10 -9.38 -1.26
N GLY A 244 36.98 -8.54 -1.79
CA GLY A 244 37.26 -8.43 -3.22
C GLY A 244 36.58 -7.24 -3.93
N SER A 245 35.67 -6.52 -3.28
CA SER A 245 35.12 -5.29 -3.84
C SER A 245 36.06 -4.10 -3.60
N LYS A 246 36.32 -3.33 -4.66
CA LYS A 246 37.12 -2.09 -4.59
C LYS A 246 36.40 -0.98 -3.83
N TRP A 247 35.07 -0.98 -3.86
CA TRP A 247 34.23 0.07 -3.27
C TRP A 247 33.25 -0.54 -2.25
N PRO A 248 33.04 0.13 -1.09
CA PRO A 248 32.02 -0.28 -0.15
C PRO A 248 30.63 -0.17 -0.79
N LYS A 249 29.74 -1.12 -0.49
CA LYS A 249 28.33 -1.09 -0.89
C LYS A 249 27.51 -0.51 0.25
N LEU A 250 26.56 0.37 -0.07
CA LEU A 250 25.57 0.82 0.90
C LEU A 250 24.44 -0.20 1.02
N VAL A 251 24.16 -0.60 2.25
CA VAL A 251 23.17 -1.62 2.60
C VAL A 251 22.19 -1.02 3.58
N PHE A 252 20.91 -1.26 3.34
CA PHE A 252 19.80 -0.86 4.19
C PHE A 252 19.30 -2.08 4.95
N GLY A 253 19.10 -1.94 6.25
CA GLY A 253 18.62 -3.00 7.11
C GLY A 253 17.99 -2.45 8.38
N MET A 254 17.39 -3.34 9.16
CA MET A 254 16.94 -3.00 10.51
C MET A 254 18.14 -2.83 11.45
N THR A 255 18.00 -1.92 12.42
CA THR A 255 19.00 -1.78 13.48
C THR A 255 19.05 -3.04 14.33
N GLU A 256 20.19 -3.33 14.97
CA GLU A 256 20.32 -4.48 15.87
C GLU A 256 19.27 -4.45 16.99
N ALA A 257 18.95 -3.26 17.51
CA ALA A 257 17.91 -3.06 18.51
C ALA A 257 16.51 -3.39 17.95
N ALA A 258 16.21 -2.96 16.73
CA ALA A 258 14.96 -3.28 16.06
C ALA A 258 14.85 -4.77 15.73
N LEU A 259 15.92 -5.40 15.23
CA LEU A 259 15.98 -6.84 14.99
C LEU A 259 15.73 -7.62 16.27
N ALA A 260 16.46 -7.34 17.36
CA ALA A 260 16.27 -7.99 18.64
C ALA A 260 14.85 -7.79 19.20
N PHE A 261 14.24 -6.62 18.98
CA PHE A 261 12.86 -6.36 19.35
C PHE A 261 11.89 -7.16 18.47
N THR A 262 12.10 -7.21 17.15
CA THR A 262 11.27 -8.02 16.25
C THR A 262 11.41 -9.52 16.52
N GLU A 263 12.58 -10.03 16.88
CA GLU A 263 12.81 -11.43 17.25
C GLU A 263 12.11 -11.79 18.57
N ARG A 264 12.18 -10.89 19.57
CA ARG A 264 11.40 -11.02 20.81
C ARG A 264 9.90 -10.98 20.56
N LEU A 265 9.46 -10.20 19.58
CA LEU A 265 8.07 -10.17 19.18
C LEU A 265 7.70 -11.33 18.25
N GLN A 266 8.62 -11.93 17.49
CA GLN A 266 8.38 -13.04 16.54
C GLN A 266 7.89 -14.32 17.23
N THR A 267 8.17 -14.50 18.52
CA THR A 267 7.51 -15.53 19.33
C THR A 267 5.99 -15.29 19.43
N THR A 268 5.50 -14.10 19.04
CA THR A 268 4.11 -13.62 19.11
C THR A 268 3.62 -12.81 17.88
N CYS A 269 4.43 -12.58 16.84
CA CYS A 269 4.15 -11.64 15.76
C CYS A 269 3.59 -12.38 14.53
N GLU A 270 2.27 -12.38 14.38
CA GLU A 270 1.56 -13.03 13.28
C GLU A 270 1.80 -12.36 11.91
N LEU A 271 2.29 -11.11 11.88
CA LEU A 271 2.48 -10.32 10.66
C LEU A 271 3.65 -10.80 9.77
N GLN A 272 4.61 -11.51 10.34
CA GLN A 272 5.71 -12.12 9.58
C GLN A 272 5.46 -13.58 9.22
N ARG A 273 4.35 -14.18 9.69
CA ARG A 273 3.96 -15.53 9.28
C ARG A 273 3.08 -15.43 8.04
N PRO A 274 3.54 -15.88 6.87
CA PRO A 274 2.61 -16.08 5.76
C PRO A 274 1.52 -17.04 6.24
N PHE A 275 0.25 -16.66 6.05
CA PHE A 275 -0.88 -17.51 6.39
C PHE A 275 -0.97 -18.62 5.34
N LEU A 276 -0.19 -19.69 5.55
CA LEU A 276 -0.14 -20.86 4.69
C LEU A 276 -1.21 -21.84 5.14
N ALA A 277 -2.33 -21.92 4.43
CA ALA A 277 -3.31 -23.00 4.63
C ALA A 277 -2.88 -24.25 3.84
N PRO A 278 -3.36 -25.45 4.21
CA PRO A 278 -3.08 -26.66 3.45
C PRO A 278 -3.50 -26.52 1.98
N MET A 279 -2.67 -27.06 1.08
CA MET A 279 -2.95 -27.08 -0.36
C MET A 279 -4.14 -27.99 -0.66
N ILE A 280 -4.91 -27.61 -1.67
CA ILE A 280 -6.06 -28.36 -2.17
C ILE A 280 -5.60 -29.34 -3.28
N CYS A 281 -4.57 -28.98 -4.03
CA CYS A 281 -3.93 -29.85 -5.02
C CYS A 281 -2.54 -30.31 -4.56
N GLU A 282 -1.95 -31.25 -5.30
CA GLU A 282 -0.59 -31.70 -5.04
C GLU A 282 0.41 -30.54 -5.13
N PRO A 283 1.36 -30.44 -4.18
CA PRO A 283 2.43 -29.44 -4.22
C PRO A 283 3.25 -29.54 -5.49
N GLN A 284 3.76 -28.39 -5.94
CA GLN A 284 4.67 -28.39 -7.07
C GLN A 284 6.00 -29.06 -6.67
N ASP A 285 6.47 -29.98 -7.51
CA ASP A 285 7.75 -30.65 -7.30
C ASP A 285 8.91 -29.63 -7.25
N TYR A 286 9.83 -29.84 -6.31
CA TYR A 286 11.03 -29.04 -6.18
C TYR A 286 11.97 -29.31 -7.35
N CYS A 287 11.93 -28.48 -8.39
CA CYS A 287 12.96 -28.52 -9.44
C CYS A 287 14.16 -27.66 -9.00
N VAL A 288 15.24 -28.31 -8.58
CA VAL A 288 16.54 -27.64 -8.42
C VAL A 288 17.01 -27.31 -9.84
N GLN A 289 16.90 -26.03 -10.25
CA GLN A 289 17.55 -25.57 -11.48
C GLN A 289 19.06 -25.73 -11.26
N MET A 290 19.66 -26.74 -11.91
CA MET A 290 21.10 -26.83 -12.12
C MET A 290 21.57 -25.76 -13.09
#